data_AF-A0A2V6RJZ9-F1
#
_entry.id   AF-A0A2V6RJZ9-F1
#
_cell.length_a   1.000
_cell.length_b   1.000
_cell.length_c   1.000
_cell.angle_alpha   90.00
_cell.angle_beta   90.00
_cell.angle_gamma   90.00
#
_symmetry.space_group_name_H-M   'P 1'
#
loop_
_entity.id
_entity.type
_entity.pdbx_description
1 polymer ?
#
loop_
_entity_poly.entity_id
_entity_poly.type
_entity_poly.pdbx_seq_one_letter_code
_entity_poly.pdbx_strand_id
1 'polypeptide(L)'
;MITGCGAVSPLGVGVRALWDGLLAGRTAIAPIAGFPADDLVPRSAAEVRHVARTDPDRAGAFALAAATEALADAALETRTLDARRVGVALGTTLGGMQLFERWMAGGEPLPAGMEAIPYYGPAVRLARTLGCRGPVATAQLACASGTHAIALAADWVRAGRADVVLAGGTDLLCRFVVSGFNCLKATADVARPFDAARRGLVLGEGAALVLVE
;
A
#
# COMPACT_ATOMS: atom_id res chain seq x y z
N MET A 1 17.44 -11.36 -5.99
CA MET A 1 18.02 -10.01 -5.95
C MET A 1 16.87 -9.01 -5.85
N ILE A 2 17.12 -7.79 -5.34
CA ILE A 2 16.20 -6.65 -5.54
C ILE A 2 16.78 -5.81 -6.67
N THR A 3 16.04 -5.61 -7.75
CA THR A 3 16.50 -4.90 -8.96
C THR A 3 15.79 -3.58 -9.23
N GLY A 4 14.70 -3.31 -8.53
CA GLY A 4 14.01 -2.02 -8.59
C GLY A 4 13.18 -1.76 -7.35
N CYS A 5 12.96 -0.48 -7.05
CA CYS A 5 12.14 -0.05 -5.92
C CYS A 5 11.25 1.14 -6.26
N GLY A 6 10.10 1.22 -5.60
CA GLY A 6 9.14 2.29 -5.80
C GLY A 6 8.34 2.59 -4.54
N ALA A 7 7.98 3.85 -4.35
CA ALA A 7 7.34 4.31 -3.12
C ALA A 7 6.30 5.41 -3.36
N VAL A 8 5.21 5.33 -2.62
CA VAL A 8 4.24 6.40 -2.42
C VAL A 8 4.11 6.62 -0.94
N SER A 9 4.40 7.82 -0.47
CA SER A 9 4.39 8.13 0.96
C SER A 9 3.79 9.51 1.24
N PRO A 10 3.44 9.81 2.49
CA PRO A 10 3.03 11.16 2.90
C PRO A 10 4.14 12.22 2.72
N LEU A 11 5.40 11.79 2.56
CA LEU A 11 6.55 12.66 2.25
C LEU A 11 6.70 12.94 0.75
N GLY A 12 5.97 12.22 -0.11
CA GLY A 12 5.97 12.39 -1.55
C GLY A 12 5.78 11.08 -2.31
N VAL A 13 5.43 11.21 -3.60
CA VAL A 13 5.47 10.13 -4.58
C VAL A 13 6.90 10.03 -5.10
N GLY A 14 7.46 8.83 -5.04
CA GLY A 14 8.83 8.54 -5.46
C GLY A 14 9.74 8.14 -4.30
N VAL A 15 10.61 7.15 -4.52
CA VAL A 15 11.68 6.73 -3.60
C VAL A 15 12.58 7.91 -3.26
N ARG A 16 12.88 8.77 -4.25
CA ARG A 16 13.71 9.96 -4.02
C ARG A 16 13.03 10.96 -3.06
N ALA A 17 11.74 11.22 -3.26
CA ALA A 17 10.98 12.14 -2.40
C ALA A 17 10.88 11.61 -0.96
N LEU A 18 10.63 10.30 -0.81
CA LEU A 18 10.67 9.62 0.48
C LEU A 18 12.05 9.77 1.14
N TRP A 19 13.12 9.43 0.42
CA TRP A 19 14.49 9.46 0.91
C TRP A 19 14.91 10.86 1.38
N ASP A 20 14.71 11.88 0.54
CA ASP A 20 15.02 13.27 0.86
C ASP A 20 14.16 13.79 2.03
N GLY A 21 12.96 13.23 2.24
CA GLY A 21 12.09 13.51 3.37
C GLY A 21 12.63 12.97 4.69
N LEU A 22 13.04 11.71 4.67
CA LEU A 22 13.60 11.02 5.82
C LEU A 22 14.92 11.67 6.26
N LEU A 23 15.83 11.94 5.33
CA LEU A 23 17.12 12.58 5.64
C LEU A 23 16.99 13.98 6.22
N ALA A 24 15.97 14.73 5.79
CA ALA A 24 15.69 16.06 6.31
C ALA A 24 14.89 16.05 7.62
N GLY A 25 14.53 14.88 8.16
CA GLY A 25 13.71 14.77 9.37
C GLY A 25 12.31 15.38 9.24
N ARG A 26 11.75 15.42 8.02
CA ARG A 26 10.43 16.02 7.78
C ARG A 26 9.34 15.14 8.37
N THR A 27 8.35 15.78 9.01
CA THR A 27 7.11 15.13 9.42
C THR A 27 6.00 15.43 8.41
N ALA A 28 5.21 14.40 8.09
CA ALA A 28 4.01 14.54 7.27
C ALA A 28 2.72 14.42 8.10
N ILE A 29 2.84 14.33 9.43
CA ILE A 29 1.70 14.24 10.34
C ILE A 29 0.98 15.58 10.35
N ALA A 30 -0.31 15.56 10.01
CA ALA A 30 -1.15 16.75 9.90
C ALA A 30 -2.59 16.40 10.32
N PRO A 31 -3.47 17.40 10.50
CA PRO A 31 -4.91 17.14 10.66
C PRO A 31 -5.45 16.30 9.51
N ILE A 32 -6.28 15.31 9.83
CA ILE A 32 -6.95 14.45 8.85
C ILE A 32 -7.82 15.31 7.94
N ALA A 33 -7.60 15.23 6.64
CA ALA A 33 -8.33 15.98 5.63
C ALA A 33 -9.08 15.06 4.64
N GLY A 34 -8.80 13.75 4.62
CA GLY A 34 -9.42 12.81 3.68
C GLY A 34 -10.88 12.46 3.97
N PHE A 35 -11.37 12.68 5.20
CA PHE A 35 -12.74 12.40 5.64
C PHE A 35 -13.08 13.17 6.92
N PRO A 36 -14.39 13.33 7.26
CA PRO A 36 -14.79 13.94 8.53
C PRO A 36 -14.25 13.17 9.74
N ALA A 37 -13.50 13.85 10.60
CA ALA A 37 -12.77 13.26 11.73
C ALA A 37 -12.99 14.01 13.05
N ASP A 38 -14.00 14.88 13.16
CA ASP A 38 -14.23 15.71 14.34
C ASP A 38 -14.54 14.91 15.61
N ASP A 39 -15.01 13.68 15.49
CA ASP A 39 -15.31 12.79 16.60
C ASP A 39 -14.14 11.83 16.93
N LEU A 40 -13.03 11.90 16.20
CA LEU A 40 -11.88 11.02 16.37
C LEU A 40 -10.80 11.67 17.26
N VAL A 41 -10.04 10.87 18.02
CA VAL A 41 -8.99 11.35 18.94
C VAL A 41 -7.74 10.47 18.90
N PRO A 42 -6.63 10.87 18.27
CA PRO A 42 -6.32 12.17 17.72
C PRO A 42 -6.95 12.39 16.33
N ARG A 43 -7.06 13.67 15.93
CA ARG A 43 -7.55 14.08 14.60
C ARG A 43 -6.43 14.24 13.59
N SER A 44 -5.32 13.52 13.76
CA SER A 44 -4.12 13.66 12.95
C SER A 44 -3.63 12.33 12.41
N ALA A 45 -3.12 12.34 11.19
CA ALA A 45 -2.53 11.20 10.52
C ALA A 45 -1.48 11.67 9.50
N ALA A 46 -0.76 10.72 8.90
CA ALA A 46 0.14 10.96 7.78
C ALA A 46 -0.54 10.51 6.48
N GLU A 47 -1.24 11.43 5.81
CA GLU A 47 -1.96 11.17 4.55
C GLU A 47 -1.11 11.47 3.31
N VAL A 48 -1.27 10.66 2.25
CA VAL A 48 -0.65 10.91 0.94
C VAL A 48 -1.48 11.97 0.22
N ARG A 49 -0.96 13.20 0.08
CA ARG A 49 -1.76 14.32 -0.47
C ARG A 49 -2.05 14.22 -1.96
N HIS A 50 -1.09 13.74 -2.75
CA HIS A 50 -1.17 13.75 -4.21
C HIS A 50 -0.80 12.39 -4.79
N VAL A 51 -1.81 11.67 -5.29
CA VAL A 51 -1.64 10.50 -6.16
C VAL A 51 -2.66 10.59 -7.28
N ALA A 52 -2.30 10.14 -8.49
CA ALA A 52 -3.23 10.06 -9.59
C ALA A 52 -4.35 9.05 -9.28
N ARG A 53 -5.59 9.36 -9.66
CA ARG A 53 -6.75 8.46 -9.48
C ARG A 53 -6.79 7.40 -10.59
N THR A 54 -5.84 6.48 -10.56
CA THR A 54 -5.66 5.42 -11.58
C THR A 54 -6.37 4.12 -11.24
N ASP A 55 -6.90 4.00 -10.02
CA ASP A 55 -7.63 2.83 -9.53
C ASP A 55 -8.89 3.31 -8.77
N PRO A 56 -9.99 2.52 -8.75
CA PRO A 56 -11.19 2.84 -7.96
C PRO A 56 -10.93 2.96 -6.46
N ASP A 57 -9.84 2.36 -6.00
CA ASP A 57 -9.36 2.36 -4.62
C ASP A 57 -8.03 3.10 -4.49
N ARG A 58 -7.89 3.86 -3.41
CA ARG A 58 -6.69 4.68 -3.20
C ARG A 58 -5.44 3.82 -2.95
N ALA A 59 -5.60 2.67 -2.27
CA ALA A 59 -4.49 1.73 -2.05
C ALA A 59 -4.05 1.07 -3.36
N GLY A 60 -4.99 0.79 -4.28
CA GLY A 60 -4.67 0.36 -5.64
C GLY A 60 -3.90 1.42 -6.43
N ALA A 61 -4.28 2.69 -6.30
CA ALA A 61 -3.57 3.80 -6.95
C ALA A 61 -2.14 3.97 -6.40
N PHE A 62 -1.96 3.86 -5.08
CA PHE A 62 -0.62 3.86 -4.47
C PHE A 62 0.24 2.68 -4.97
N ALA A 63 -0.34 1.48 -4.99
CA ALA A 63 0.36 0.28 -5.42
C ALA A 63 0.77 0.35 -6.89
N LEU A 64 -0.10 0.87 -7.77
CA LEU A 64 0.24 1.04 -9.18
C LEU A 64 1.36 2.06 -9.37
N ALA A 65 1.29 3.22 -8.72
CA ALA A 65 2.34 4.24 -8.82
C ALA A 65 3.70 3.72 -8.32
N ALA A 66 3.73 3.04 -7.17
CA ALA A 66 4.95 2.42 -6.65
C ALA A 66 5.45 1.27 -7.54
N ALA A 67 4.57 0.44 -8.11
CA ALA A 67 4.98 -0.61 -9.04
C ALA A 67 5.56 -0.04 -10.35
N THR A 68 4.96 1.02 -10.88
CA THR A 68 5.46 1.71 -12.08
C THR A 68 6.85 2.30 -11.83
N GLU A 69 7.08 2.92 -10.67
CA GLU A 69 8.41 3.40 -10.31
C GLU A 69 9.41 2.25 -10.16
N ALA A 70 9.05 1.16 -9.49
CA ALA A 70 9.93 0.00 -9.31
C ALA A 70 10.32 -0.67 -10.64
N LEU A 71 9.39 -0.78 -11.58
CA LEU A 71 9.66 -1.29 -12.93
C LEU A 71 10.59 -0.36 -13.71
N ALA A 72 10.39 0.95 -13.60
CA ALA A 72 11.25 1.93 -14.25
C ALA A 72 12.68 1.91 -13.67
N ASP A 73 12.82 1.79 -12.35
CA ASP A 73 14.11 1.66 -11.65
C ASP A 73 14.89 0.41 -12.09
N ALA A 74 14.17 -0.71 -12.33
CA ALA A 74 14.73 -1.94 -12.89
C ALA A 74 14.94 -1.92 -14.42
N ALA A 75 14.53 -0.84 -15.10
CA ALA A 75 14.48 -0.74 -16.56
C ALA A 75 13.71 -1.90 -17.24
N LEU A 76 12.60 -2.35 -16.63
CA LEU A 76 11.76 -3.42 -17.13
C LEU A 76 10.39 -2.93 -17.60
N GLU A 77 9.88 -3.58 -18.65
CA GLU A 77 8.50 -3.44 -19.11
C GLU A 77 7.83 -4.80 -19.04
N THR A 78 6.85 -4.97 -18.14
CA THR A 78 6.20 -6.27 -17.89
C THR A 78 5.57 -6.87 -19.15
N ARG A 79 5.10 -6.03 -20.07
CA ARG A 79 4.48 -6.48 -21.34
C ARG A 79 5.47 -7.10 -22.32
N THR A 80 6.77 -6.92 -22.11
CA THR A 80 7.81 -7.55 -22.92
C THR A 80 8.26 -8.91 -22.38
N LEU A 81 7.85 -9.25 -21.15
CA LEU A 81 8.19 -10.50 -20.48
C LEU A 81 7.10 -11.58 -20.73
N ASP A 82 7.41 -12.85 -20.50
CA ASP A 82 6.35 -13.87 -20.42
C ASP A 82 5.49 -13.57 -19.19
N ALA A 83 4.27 -13.09 -19.44
CA ALA A 83 3.31 -12.71 -18.41
C ALA A 83 3.09 -13.80 -17.34
N ARG A 84 3.23 -15.10 -17.68
CA ARG A 84 3.08 -16.22 -16.74
C ARG A 84 4.24 -16.35 -15.75
N ARG A 85 5.35 -15.67 -16.03
CA ARG A 85 6.56 -15.63 -15.20
C ARG A 85 6.66 -14.34 -14.38
N VAL A 86 5.71 -13.42 -14.55
CA VAL A 86 5.63 -12.18 -13.76
C VAL A 86 4.55 -12.32 -12.69
N GLY A 87 4.96 -12.36 -11.43
CA GLY A 87 4.09 -12.50 -10.26
C GLY A 87 3.84 -11.19 -9.51
N VAL A 88 2.84 -11.20 -8.63
CA VAL A 88 2.51 -10.10 -7.73
C VAL A 88 2.28 -10.66 -6.31
N ALA A 89 3.11 -10.26 -5.37
CA ALA A 89 2.91 -10.51 -3.95
C ALA A 89 2.65 -9.16 -3.26
N LEU A 90 1.40 -8.86 -2.93
CA LEU A 90 1.04 -7.56 -2.35
C LEU A 90 0.51 -7.72 -0.93
N GLY A 91 1.20 -7.12 0.02
CA GLY A 91 0.76 -7.01 1.40
C GLY A 91 -0.24 -5.87 1.58
N THR A 92 -1.27 -6.10 2.38
CA THR A 92 -2.16 -5.02 2.82
C THR A 92 -2.78 -5.36 4.17
N THR A 93 -3.19 -4.34 4.92
CA THR A 93 -4.01 -4.50 6.12
C THR A 93 -5.47 -4.24 5.77
N LEU A 94 -5.75 -3.14 5.07
CA LEU A 94 -7.09 -2.56 4.85
C LEU A 94 -7.23 -1.90 3.47
N GLY A 95 -6.39 -2.26 2.49
CA GLY A 95 -6.27 -1.61 1.18
C GLY A 95 -7.60 -1.27 0.50
N GLY A 96 -8.52 -2.22 0.29
CA GLY A 96 -9.81 -1.94 -0.36
C GLY A 96 -10.95 -1.51 0.56
N MET A 97 -10.68 -1.20 1.83
CA MET A 97 -11.73 -0.91 2.80
C MET A 97 -12.48 0.39 2.49
N GLN A 98 -11.86 1.34 1.80
CA GLN A 98 -12.53 2.59 1.42
C GLN A 98 -13.66 2.34 0.41
N LEU A 99 -13.50 1.39 -0.52
CA LEU A 99 -14.57 0.99 -1.45
C LEU A 99 -15.74 0.37 -0.68
N PHE A 100 -15.44 -0.52 0.26
CA PHE A 100 -16.44 -1.17 1.10
C PHE A 100 -17.21 -0.18 1.98
N GLU A 101 -16.50 0.76 2.60
CA GLU A 101 -17.08 1.84 3.40
C GLU A 101 -18.07 2.69 2.58
N ARG A 102 -17.69 3.08 1.35
CA ARG A 102 -18.58 3.85 0.47
C ARG A 102 -19.80 3.05 0.04
N TRP A 103 -19.63 1.78 -0.29
CA TRP A 103 -20.73 0.90 -0.67
C TRP A 103 -21.72 0.70 0.49
N MET A 104 -21.23 0.46 1.70
CA MET A 104 -22.06 0.36 2.92
C MET A 104 -22.84 1.64 3.22
N ALA A 105 -22.32 2.80 2.82
CA ALA A 105 -23.00 4.10 2.94
C ALA A 105 -24.01 4.37 1.80
N GLY A 106 -24.32 3.39 0.95
CA GLY A 106 -25.24 3.52 -0.18
C GLY A 106 -24.61 4.13 -1.44
N GLY A 107 -23.28 4.14 -1.52
CA GLY A 107 -22.53 4.59 -2.70
C GLY A 107 -22.50 3.56 -3.83
N GLU A 108 -21.55 3.73 -4.74
CA GLU A 108 -21.38 2.90 -5.93
C GLU A 108 -21.25 1.39 -5.62
N PRO A 109 -21.74 0.51 -6.51
CA PRO A 109 -21.55 -0.93 -6.37
C PRO A 109 -20.06 -1.31 -6.37
N LEU A 110 -19.73 -2.34 -5.62
CA LEU A 110 -18.37 -2.92 -5.65
C LEU A 110 -18.05 -3.50 -7.02
N PRO A 111 -16.75 -3.57 -7.41
CA PRO A 111 -16.32 -4.28 -8.61
C PRO A 111 -16.80 -5.75 -8.61
N ALA A 112 -16.84 -6.39 -9.78
CA ALA A 112 -17.23 -7.79 -9.88
C ALA A 112 -16.09 -8.76 -9.50
N GLY A 113 -16.46 -9.99 -9.11
CA GLY A 113 -15.51 -11.08 -8.87
C GLY A 113 -14.60 -10.85 -7.66
N MET A 114 -13.35 -11.33 -7.74
CA MET A 114 -12.39 -11.21 -6.64
C MET A 114 -12.00 -9.75 -6.34
N GLU A 115 -12.17 -8.84 -7.31
CA GLU A 115 -11.94 -7.40 -7.11
C GLU A 115 -12.94 -6.76 -6.13
N ALA A 116 -14.09 -7.40 -5.88
CA ALA A 116 -15.08 -6.99 -4.90
C ALA A 116 -14.59 -7.15 -3.45
N ILE A 117 -13.66 -8.09 -3.23
CA ILE A 117 -13.21 -8.44 -1.89
C ILE A 117 -12.14 -7.42 -1.48
N PRO A 118 -12.38 -6.60 -0.42
CA PRO A 118 -11.56 -5.43 -0.11
C PRO A 118 -10.05 -5.70 -0.05
N TYR A 119 -9.66 -6.81 0.57
CA TYR A 119 -8.24 -7.13 0.76
C TYR A 119 -7.55 -7.65 -0.51
N TYR A 120 -8.26 -8.44 -1.33
CA TYR A 120 -7.69 -9.02 -2.55
C TYR A 120 -7.69 -8.05 -3.73
N GLY A 121 -8.65 -7.12 -3.76
CA GLY A 121 -8.87 -6.20 -4.88
C GLY A 121 -7.61 -5.48 -5.37
N PRO A 122 -6.80 -4.85 -4.49
CA PRO A 122 -5.59 -4.14 -4.92
C PRO A 122 -4.59 -5.04 -5.67
N ALA A 123 -4.34 -6.26 -5.19
CA ALA A 123 -3.38 -7.19 -5.81
C ALA A 123 -3.87 -7.65 -7.19
N VAL A 124 -5.16 -7.99 -7.29
CA VAL A 124 -5.79 -8.45 -8.54
C VAL A 124 -5.80 -7.34 -9.59
N ARG A 125 -6.21 -6.12 -9.21
CA ARG A 125 -6.23 -4.97 -10.13
C ARG A 125 -4.83 -4.57 -10.56
N LEU A 126 -3.85 -4.62 -9.67
CA LEU A 126 -2.45 -4.36 -10.02
C LEU A 126 -1.93 -5.37 -11.07
N ALA A 127 -2.12 -6.66 -10.81
CA ALA A 127 -1.72 -7.71 -11.75
C ALA A 127 -2.41 -7.56 -13.11
N ARG A 128 -3.73 -7.31 -13.12
CA ARG A 128 -4.50 -7.06 -14.34
C ARG A 128 -3.99 -5.85 -15.12
N THR A 129 -3.72 -4.75 -14.42
CA THR A 129 -3.29 -3.48 -15.04
C THR A 129 -1.91 -3.62 -15.69
N LEU A 130 -1.00 -4.35 -15.05
CA LEU A 130 0.37 -4.58 -15.52
C LEU A 130 0.51 -5.82 -16.42
N GLY A 131 -0.59 -6.53 -16.71
CA GLY A 131 -0.58 -7.73 -17.55
C GLY A 131 0.14 -8.93 -16.92
N CYS A 132 0.29 -8.96 -15.60
CA CYS A 132 0.93 -10.07 -14.87
C CYS A 132 -0.02 -11.27 -14.79
N ARG A 133 0.46 -12.46 -15.15
CA ARG A 133 -0.32 -13.72 -15.16
C ARG A 133 0.38 -14.86 -14.40
N GLY A 134 1.50 -14.58 -13.74
CA GLY A 134 2.14 -15.50 -12.79
C GLY A 134 1.35 -15.58 -11.48
N PRO A 135 1.96 -16.11 -10.41
CA PRO A 135 1.33 -16.17 -9.09
C PRO A 135 0.93 -14.77 -8.59
N VAL A 136 -0.32 -14.62 -8.16
CA VAL A 136 -0.84 -13.41 -7.52
C VAL A 136 -1.33 -13.77 -6.12
N ALA A 137 -0.79 -13.12 -5.10
CA ALA A 137 -1.19 -13.33 -3.72
C ALA A 137 -1.31 -12.01 -2.97
N THR A 138 -2.27 -11.98 -2.04
CA THR A 138 -2.38 -10.94 -1.03
C THR A 138 -1.86 -11.47 0.29
N ALA A 139 -0.74 -10.94 0.77
CA ALA A 139 -0.21 -11.28 2.10
C ALA A 139 -1.00 -10.52 3.16
N GLN A 140 -1.55 -11.23 4.14
CA GLN A 140 -2.41 -10.66 5.18
C GLN A 140 -1.92 -11.04 6.59
N LEU A 141 -0.81 -10.42 7.00
CA LEU A 141 -0.19 -10.52 8.32
C LEU A 141 -0.16 -9.14 9.02
N ALA A 142 -1.23 -8.37 8.86
CA ALA A 142 -1.35 -7.00 9.39
C ALA A 142 -0.10 -6.15 9.05
N CYS A 143 0.54 -5.54 10.05
CA CYS A 143 1.72 -4.68 9.85
C CYS A 143 2.93 -5.41 9.23
N ALA A 144 2.97 -6.75 9.27
CA ALA A 144 4.02 -7.56 8.65
C ALA A 144 3.68 -8.05 7.24
N SER A 145 2.50 -7.68 6.70
CA SER A 145 2.04 -8.10 5.37
C SER A 145 3.05 -7.79 4.27
N GLY A 146 3.62 -6.57 4.26
CA GLY A 146 4.59 -6.16 3.23
C GLY A 146 5.88 -6.97 3.27
N THR A 147 6.45 -7.22 4.45
CA THR A 147 7.64 -8.04 4.61
C THR A 147 7.39 -9.50 4.25
N HIS A 148 6.20 -10.02 4.58
CA HIS A 148 5.83 -11.38 4.19
C HIS A 148 5.65 -11.51 2.68
N ALA A 149 5.11 -10.49 2.01
CA ALA A 149 5.01 -10.47 0.56
C ALA A 149 6.39 -10.55 -0.13
N ILE A 150 7.39 -9.85 0.41
CA ILE A 150 8.79 -9.94 -0.08
C ILE A 150 9.35 -11.35 0.13
N ALA A 151 9.08 -12.00 1.26
CA ALA A 151 9.49 -13.37 1.51
C ALA A 151 8.85 -14.35 0.49
N LEU A 152 7.53 -14.24 0.27
CA LEU A 152 6.80 -15.03 -0.72
C LEU A 152 7.37 -14.86 -2.13
N ALA A 153 7.71 -13.63 -2.51
CA ALA A 153 8.33 -13.33 -3.79
C ALA A 153 9.68 -14.03 -3.96
N ALA A 154 10.54 -13.94 -2.95
CA ALA A 154 11.83 -14.60 -2.96
C ALA A 154 11.69 -16.13 -3.04
N ASP A 155 10.69 -16.71 -2.37
CA ASP A 155 10.41 -18.14 -2.45
C ASP A 155 9.89 -18.56 -3.83
N TRP A 156 9.01 -17.77 -4.45
CA TRP A 156 8.51 -18.05 -5.80
C TRP A 156 9.62 -18.01 -6.84
N VAL A 157 10.53 -17.04 -6.75
CA VAL A 157 11.71 -16.95 -7.62
C VAL A 157 12.63 -18.16 -7.42
N ARG A 158 13.00 -18.47 -6.16
CA ARG A 158 13.87 -19.61 -5.85
C ARG A 158 13.29 -20.95 -6.28
N ALA A 159 11.97 -21.10 -6.18
CA ALA A 159 11.26 -22.30 -6.62
C ALA A 159 11.01 -22.34 -8.14
N GLY A 160 11.46 -21.33 -8.90
CA GLY A 160 11.27 -21.24 -10.35
C GLY A 160 9.79 -21.07 -10.75
N ARG A 161 8.94 -20.54 -9.87
CA ARG A 161 7.50 -20.30 -10.13
C ARG A 161 7.24 -18.97 -10.85
N ALA A 162 8.15 -18.02 -10.70
CA ALA A 162 8.18 -16.73 -11.39
C ALA A 162 9.65 -16.34 -11.60
N ASP A 163 9.92 -15.54 -12.63
CA ASP A 163 11.26 -14.96 -12.86
C ASP A 163 11.33 -13.54 -12.29
N VAL A 164 10.19 -12.85 -12.25
CA VAL A 164 10.06 -11.49 -11.74
C VAL A 164 8.84 -11.41 -10.85
N VAL A 165 8.97 -10.84 -9.65
CA VAL A 165 7.85 -10.64 -8.74
C VAL A 165 7.84 -9.21 -8.21
N LEU A 166 6.71 -8.52 -8.43
CA LEU A 166 6.41 -7.26 -7.74
C LEU A 166 5.97 -7.59 -6.31
N ALA A 167 6.74 -7.15 -5.33
CA ALA A 167 6.56 -7.52 -3.93
C ALA A 167 6.55 -6.29 -3.02
N GLY A 168 5.64 -6.22 -2.05
CA GLY A 168 5.65 -5.09 -1.11
C GLY A 168 4.34 -4.92 -0.37
N GLY A 169 4.01 -3.68 -0.01
CA GLY A 169 2.81 -3.36 0.75
C GLY A 169 2.09 -2.10 0.26
N THR A 170 0.78 -2.06 0.45
CA THR A 170 -0.06 -0.88 0.24
C THR A 170 -1.16 -0.80 1.30
N ASP A 171 -1.41 0.40 1.82
CA ASP A 171 -2.52 0.68 2.72
C ASP A 171 -3.00 2.13 2.53
N LEU A 172 -4.27 2.34 2.85
CA LEU A 172 -4.92 3.65 2.84
C LEU A 172 -5.48 4.00 4.21
N LEU A 173 -5.79 5.28 4.40
CA LEU A 173 -6.61 5.75 5.51
C LEU A 173 -8.03 6.02 5.03
N CYS A 174 -8.98 5.43 5.74
CA CYS A 174 -10.40 5.75 5.66
C CYS A 174 -10.99 5.85 7.06
N ARG A 175 -12.24 6.32 7.17
CA ARG A 175 -12.85 6.58 8.47
C ARG A 175 -12.99 5.29 9.28
N PHE A 176 -13.33 4.17 8.65
CA PHE A 176 -13.38 2.86 9.28
C PHE A 176 -12.03 2.47 9.91
N VAL A 177 -10.93 2.63 9.17
CA VAL A 177 -9.58 2.31 9.65
C VAL A 177 -9.26 3.14 10.90
N VAL A 178 -9.37 4.47 10.80
CA VAL A 178 -8.98 5.35 11.90
C VAL A 178 -9.90 5.19 13.12
N SER A 179 -11.21 5.03 12.90
CA SER A 179 -12.17 4.73 13.98
C SER A 179 -11.83 3.44 14.71
N GLY A 180 -11.45 2.38 13.98
CA GLY A 180 -11.06 1.10 14.58
C GLY A 180 -9.89 1.23 15.54
N PHE A 181 -8.82 1.91 15.12
CA PHE A 181 -7.66 2.17 15.98
C PHE A 181 -7.95 3.14 17.13
N ASN A 182 -8.90 4.07 16.93
CA ASN A 182 -9.38 4.95 18.00
C ASN A 182 -10.07 4.15 19.12
N CYS A 183 -10.93 3.19 18.78
CA CYS A 183 -11.56 2.28 19.74
C CYS A 183 -10.54 1.46 20.55
N LEU A 184 -9.42 1.08 19.91
CA LEU A 184 -8.33 0.37 20.58
C LEU A 184 -7.49 1.27 21.51
N LYS A 185 -7.71 2.59 21.47
CA LYS A 185 -6.89 3.60 22.18
C LYS A 185 -5.40 3.46 21.86
N ALA A 186 -5.10 3.09 20.62
CA ALA A 186 -3.74 2.81 20.18
C ALA A 186 -3.05 4.01 19.52
N THR A 187 -3.78 5.11 19.27
CA THR A 187 -3.32 6.24 18.46
C THR A 187 -2.88 7.46 19.27
N ALA A 188 -1.91 8.22 18.74
CA ALA A 188 -1.37 9.44 19.33
C ALA A 188 -1.19 10.53 18.26
N ASP A 189 -1.13 11.78 18.69
CA ASP A 189 -0.94 12.97 17.85
C ASP A 189 0.50 13.11 17.33
N VAL A 190 1.47 12.60 18.09
CA VAL A 190 2.89 12.60 17.75
C VAL A 190 3.47 11.19 17.84
N ALA A 191 4.18 10.78 16.80
CA ALA A 191 4.92 9.52 16.80
C ALA A 191 6.24 9.71 17.56
N ARG A 192 6.38 9.03 18.70
CA ARG A 192 7.59 9.09 19.55
C ARG A 192 8.10 7.68 19.88
N PRO A 193 8.60 6.93 18.89
CA PRO A 193 9.10 5.57 19.13
C PRO A 193 10.19 5.57 20.20
N PHE A 194 10.13 4.63 21.13
CA PHE A 194 11.07 4.45 22.25
C PHE A 194 11.13 5.59 23.30
N ASP A 195 10.38 6.67 23.13
CA ASP A 195 10.31 7.77 24.11
C ASP A 195 9.54 7.34 25.37
N ALA A 196 9.93 7.86 26.53
CA ALA A 196 9.28 7.62 27.82
C ALA A 196 7.84 8.18 27.85
N ALA A 197 7.59 9.26 27.12
CA ALA A 197 6.30 9.93 27.01
C ALA A 197 5.47 9.46 25.79
N ARG A 198 5.84 8.35 25.12
CA ARG A 198 5.07 7.81 24.00
C ARG A 198 3.64 7.44 24.40
N ARG A 199 2.66 7.74 23.55
CA ARG A 199 1.22 7.54 23.85
C ARG A 199 0.49 6.63 22.88
N GLY A 200 1.16 6.15 21.83
CA GLY A 200 0.54 5.37 20.78
C GLY A 200 1.26 5.55 19.45
N LEU A 201 0.65 5.05 18.39
CA LEU A 201 1.11 5.18 17.01
C LEU A 201 0.40 6.34 16.30
N VAL A 202 1.02 6.88 15.26
CA VAL A 202 0.34 7.75 14.30
C VAL A 202 0.09 6.93 13.05
N LEU A 203 -1.16 6.90 12.58
CA LEU A 203 -1.52 6.16 11.38
C LEU A 203 -1.02 6.89 10.13
N GLY A 204 -0.65 6.12 9.12
CA GLY A 204 -0.26 6.62 7.81
C GLY A 204 -0.78 5.73 6.69
N GLU A 205 -0.74 6.26 5.47
CA GLU A 205 -1.06 5.54 4.24
C GLU A 205 0.08 5.63 3.23
N GLY A 206 0.05 4.76 2.23
CA GLY A 206 1.02 4.75 1.14
C GLY A 206 1.24 3.34 0.58
N ALA A 207 2.26 3.23 -0.26
CA ALA A 207 2.72 1.94 -0.78
C ALA A 207 4.25 1.94 -0.92
N ALA A 208 4.84 0.76 -0.81
CA ALA A 208 6.21 0.51 -1.19
C ALA A 208 6.28 -0.85 -1.87
N LEU A 209 6.85 -0.89 -3.07
CA LEU A 209 7.07 -2.12 -3.82
C LEU A 209 8.53 -2.23 -4.24
N VAL A 210 9.00 -3.47 -4.28
CA VAL A 210 10.29 -3.85 -4.82
C VAL A 210 10.09 -4.91 -5.90
N LEU A 211 11.03 -4.98 -6.82
CA LEU A 211 11.11 -6.03 -7.81
C LEU A 211 12.08 -7.11 -7.35
N VAL A 212 11.62 -8.37 -7.31
CA VAL A 212 12.42 -9.53 -6.87
C VAL A 212 12.64 -10.50 -8.02
N GLU A 213 13.90 -10.85 -8.25
CA GLU A 213 14.40 -11.74 -9.33
C GLU A 213 15.45 -12.75 -8.85
#